data_AF-A0A356X2V7-F1
#
_entry.id   AF-A0A356X2V7-F1
#
_cell.length_a   1.000
_cell.length_b   1.000
_cell.length_c   1.000
_cell.angle_alpha   90.00
_cell.angle_beta   90.00
_cell.angle_gamma   90.00
#
_symmetry.space_group_name_H-M   'P 1'
#
loop_
_entity.id
_entity.type
_entity.pdbx_description
1 polymer ?
#
loop_
_entity_poly.entity_id
_entity_poly.type
_entity_poly.pdbx_seq_one_letter_code
_entity_poly.pdbx_strand_id
1 'polypeptide(L)'
;IAPNDYVLVYAEDQANNFTDSRLANYFEMVTVEELYYIRIDRSSLSLANSDDAIYLSDSTGTTIDSVFFDESWQNPNLYDTDGVALERIDPNGPGNDLSNWSSSTRVNGGTPGEQNSIFQEAGAGPEDTGISFSPNPFSPDDDGFDDNLFINYKLDEPDYLLRVRIFDRYGREVRELADGKQAGFEGSLIWDGLTDGNRKNRVGIYIVLFEAYNSANGKNRTFKETVVLARKF
;
A
#
# COMPACT_ATOMS: atom_id res chain seq x y z
N ILE A 1 -4.17 8.60 25.55
CA ILE A 1 -4.53 7.96 24.27
C ILE A 1 -6.03 8.10 24.12
N ALA A 2 -6.52 8.87 23.14
CA ALA A 2 -7.95 8.96 22.89
C ALA A 2 -8.43 7.68 22.17
N PRO A 3 -9.74 7.39 22.15
CA PRO A 3 -10.28 6.31 21.33
C PRO A 3 -9.90 6.51 19.86
N ASN A 4 -9.53 5.42 19.17
CA ASN A 4 -9.09 5.39 17.77
C ASN A 4 -7.76 6.12 17.45
N ASP A 5 -6.97 6.49 18.46
CA ASP A 5 -5.60 6.95 18.27
C ASP A 5 -4.59 5.80 18.14
N TYR A 6 -3.41 6.12 17.64
CA TYR A 6 -2.28 5.20 17.54
C TYR A 6 -1.35 5.30 18.76
N VAL A 7 -0.70 4.17 19.06
CA VAL A 7 0.45 4.10 19.97
C VAL A 7 1.55 3.38 19.23
N LEU A 8 2.74 3.97 19.19
CA LEU A 8 3.90 3.36 18.58
C LEU A 8 4.80 2.74 19.63
N VAL A 9 4.81 1.40 19.66
CA VAL A 9 5.73 0.63 20.48
C VAL A 9 6.95 0.26 19.64
N TYR A 10 8.16 0.57 20.11
CA TYR A 10 9.39 0.32 19.37
C TYR A 10 10.52 -0.17 20.27
N ALA A 11 11.34 -1.08 19.70
CA ALA A 11 12.46 -1.68 20.40
C ALA A 11 13.75 -0.89 20.16
N GLU A 12 14.31 -0.27 21.20
CA GLU A 12 15.51 0.57 21.09
C GLU A 12 16.32 0.62 22.39
N ASP A 13 17.63 0.43 22.27
CA ASP A 13 18.54 0.35 23.43
C ASP A 13 19.40 1.61 23.59
N GLN A 14 19.70 2.30 22.48
CA GLN A 14 20.76 3.33 22.45
C GLN A 14 20.21 4.75 22.31
N ALA A 15 19.06 4.91 21.64
CA ALA A 15 18.50 6.22 21.36
C ALA A 15 17.78 6.80 22.58
N ASN A 16 18.12 8.05 22.93
CA ASN A 16 17.45 8.78 24.00
C ASN A 16 16.16 9.45 23.53
N ASN A 17 16.12 9.90 22.27
CA ASN A 17 14.92 10.46 21.64
C ASN A 17 14.39 9.49 20.58
N PHE A 18 13.07 9.54 20.34
CA PHE A 18 12.43 8.73 19.33
C PHE A 18 13.00 8.94 17.92
N THR A 19 13.27 10.19 17.52
CA THR A 19 13.81 10.53 16.19
C THR A 19 15.19 9.93 15.92
N ASP A 20 15.94 9.64 16.98
CA ASP A 20 17.27 9.02 16.88
C ASP A 20 17.18 7.48 16.83
N SER A 21 15.98 6.90 16.97
CA SER A 21 15.76 5.45 16.94
C SER A 21 15.93 4.87 15.54
N ARG A 22 16.23 3.58 15.46
CA ARG A 22 16.34 2.88 14.16
C ARG A 22 15.03 2.89 13.37
N LEU A 23 13.90 2.77 14.08
CA LEU A 23 12.58 2.81 13.47
C LEU A 23 12.33 4.19 12.83
N ALA A 24 12.53 5.26 13.60
CA ALA A 24 12.30 6.61 13.09
C ALA A 24 13.22 6.94 11.90
N ASN A 25 14.49 6.54 11.95
CA ASN A 25 15.41 6.77 10.84
C ASN A 25 15.02 5.99 9.58
N TYR A 26 14.60 4.73 9.71
CA TYR A 26 14.20 3.91 8.56
C TYR A 26 12.92 4.44 7.88
N PHE A 27 11.94 4.83 8.68
CA PHE A 27 10.66 5.36 8.20
C PHE A 27 10.67 6.90 7.99
N GLU A 28 11.84 7.54 8.12
CA GLU A 28 12.01 9.01 8.05
C GLU A 28 11.03 9.80 8.95
N MET A 29 10.73 9.24 10.13
CA MET A 29 9.73 9.78 11.03
C MET A 29 10.26 10.96 11.84
N VAL A 30 9.43 11.99 11.96
CA VAL A 30 9.60 13.07 12.91
C VAL A 30 8.75 12.82 14.16
N THR A 31 9.07 13.49 15.27
CA THR A 31 8.20 13.44 16.45
C THR A 31 6.86 14.09 16.11
N VAL A 32 5.78 13.34 16.32
CA VAL A 32 4.40 13.82 16.23
C VAL A 32 3.87 14.00 17.64
N GLU A 33 3.47 15.21 18.00
CA GLU A 33 3.05 15.54 19.39
C GLU A 33 1.84 14.72 19.86
N GLU A 34 0.98 14.31 18.95
CA GLU A 34 -0.25 13.56 19.24
C GLU A 34 -0.01 12.04 19.33
N LEU A 35 1.15 11.54 18.87
CA LEU A 35 1.47 10.12 18.88
C LEU A 35 2.13 9.73 20.21
N TYR A 36 1.62 8.68 20.84
CA TYR A 36 2.23 8.13 22.05
C TYR A 36 3.31 7.12 21.68
N TYR A 37 4.53 7.36 22.16
CA TYR A 37 5.68 6.48 21.92
C TYR A 37 6.03 5.68 23.16
N ILE A 38 6.11 4.36 23.01
CA ILE A 38 6.56 3.45 24.07
C ILE A 38 7.86 2.79 23.61
N ARG A 39 8.97 3.20 24.22
CA ARG A 39 10.27 2.57 24.02
C ARG A 39 10.37 1.32 24.90
N ILE A 40 10.80 0.22 24.30
CA ILE A 40 11.08 -1.03 25.01
C ILE A 40 12.52 -1.47 24.71
N ASP A 41 13.21 -2.01 25.70
CA ASP A 41 14.57 -2.55 25.52
C ASP A 41 14.51 -3.75 24.57
N ARG A 42 15.38 -3.83 23.57
CA ARG A 42 15.37 -4.90 22.57
C ARG A 42 15.53 -6.28 23.19
N SER A 43 16.34 -6.38 24.23
CA SER A 43 16.56 -7.63 24.97
C SER A 43 15.31 -8.13 25.69
N SER A 44 14.30 -7.29 25.88
CA SER A 44 13.06 -7.65 26.56
C SER A 44 11.94 -8.09 25.62
N LEU A 45 11.97 -7.68 24.34
CA LEU A 45 10.95 -8.02 23.36
C LEU A 45 11.21 -9.29 22.56
N SER A 46 12.47 -9.73 22.42
CA SER A 46 12.90 -11.01 21.81
C SER A 46 12.00 -11.60 20.69
N LEU A 47 11.45 -10.75 19.82
CA LEU A 47 10.49 -11.18 18.81
C LEU A 47 11.20 -12.06 17.79
N ALA A 48 10.78 -13.32 17.70
CA ALA A 48 11.25 -14.21 16.66
C ALA A 48 10.57 -13.88 15.33
N ASN A 49 11.29 -14.11 14.23
CA ASN A 49 10.73 -13.98 12.88
C ASN A 49 9.82 -15.18 12.51
N SER A 50 9.41 -16.00 13.48
CA SER A 50 8.52 -17.15 13.30
C SER A 50 7.85 -17.52 14.63
N ASP A 51 6.56 -17.81 14.61
CA ASP A 51 5.81 -18.43 15.72
C ASP A 51 5.93 -17.71 17.08
N ASP A 52 5.80 -16.38 17.10
CA ASP A 52 5.81 -15.57 18.33
C ASP A 52 4.47 -14.86 18.55
N ALA A 53 4.21 -14.38 19.76
CA ALA A 53 2.95 -13.72 20.08
C ALA A 53 3.15 -12.43 20.86
N ILE A 54 2.42 -11.40 20.45
CA ILE A 54 2.34 -10.14 21.19
C ILE A 54 1.02 -10.12 21.96
N TYR A 55 1.10 -9.81 23.25
CA TYR A 55 -0.05 -9.60 24.11
C TYR A 55 -0.09 -8.15 24.59
N LEU A 56 -1.25 -7.52 24.43
CA LEU A 56 -1.56 -6.25 25.08
C LEU A 56 -2.43 -6.57 26.30
N SER A 57 -1.96 -6.23 27.50
CA SER A 57 -2.67 -6.47 28.75
C SER A 57 -2.84 -5.19 29.56
N ASP A 58 -3.91 -5.14 30.37
CA ASP A 58 -4.10 -4.06 31.34
C ASP A 58 -3.21 -4.23 32.59
N SER A 59 -3.26 -3.26 33.51
CA SER A 59 -2.49 -3.28 34.75
C SER A 59 -2.85 -4.43 35.72
N THR A 60 -3.98 -5.12 35.50
CA THR A 60 -4.40 -6.29 36.27
C THR A 60 -3.86 -7.60 35.71
N GLY A 61 -3.23 -7.55 34.54
CA GLY A 61 -2.77 -8.72 33.79
C GLY A 61 -3.85 -9.34 32.89
N THR A 62 -5.00 -8.68 32.74
CA THR A 62 -6.05 -9.13 31.82
C THR A 62 -5.65 -8.78 30.40
N THR A 63 -5.61 -9.76 29.49
CA THR A 63 -5.34 -9.55 28.07
C THR A 63 -6.47 -8.75 27.42
N ILE A 64 -6.13 -7.63 26.80
CA ILE A 64 -7.00 -6.75 26.01
C ILE A 64 -7.04 -7.25 24.56
N ASP A 65 -5.88 -7.51 23.96
CA ASP A 65 -5.75 -8.07 22.61
C ASP A 65 -4.47 -8.92 22.51
N SER A 66 -4.40 -9.78 21.50
CA SER A 66 -3.21 -10.56 21.20
C SER A 66 -3.14 -10.94 19.73
N VAL A 67 -1.93 -11.00 19.18
CA VAL A 67 -1.66 -11.52 17.84
C VAL A 67 -0.56 -12.57 17.90
N PHE A 68 -0.80 -13.72 17.28
CA PHE A 68 0.21 -14.73 16.99
C PHE A 68 0.79 -14.42 15.61
N PHE A 69 2.05 -13.99 15.55
CA PHE A 69 2.74 -13.72 14.30
C PHE A 69 2.97 -15.01 13.52
N ASP A 70 2.58 -15.01 12.25
CA ASP A 70 2.82 -16.06 11.28
C ASP A 70 3.20 -15.43 9.94
N GLU A 71 4.41 -15.72 9.47
CA GLU A 71 4.93 -15.15 8.21
C GLU A 71 4.11 -15.56 6.99
N SER A 72 3.35 -16.67 7.07
CA SER A 72 2.49 -17.13 5.98
C SER A 72 1.30 -16.21 5.70
N TRP A 73 1.05 -15.22 6.57
CA TRP A 73 0.04 -14.19 6.37
C TRP A 73 0.47 -13.10 5.37
N GLN A 74 1.74 -13.11 4.95
CA GLN A 74 2.19 -12.21 3.91
C GLN A 74 1.50 -12.53 2.58
N ASN A 75 1.40 -11.54 1.70
CA ASN A 75 0.86 -11.73 0.36
C ASN A 75 1.65 -12.83 -0.36
N PRO A 76 1.02 -13.99 -0.66
CA PRO A 76 1.71 -15.15 -1.21
C PRO A 76 2.21 -14.95 -2.65
N ASN A 77 1.83 -13.84 -3.29
CA ASN A 77 2.29 -13.49 -4.63
C ASN A 77 3.64 -12.74 -4.63
N LEU A 78 4.11 -12.27 -3.46
CA LEU A 78 5.40 -11.61 -3.34
C LEU A 78 6.54 -12.63 -3.37
N TYR A 79 7.58 -12.32 -4.14
CA TYR A 79 8.79 -13.14 -4.18
C TYR A 79 9.67 -12.96 -2.95
N ASP A 80 9.68 -11.75 -2.39
CA ASP A 80 10.48 -11.35 -1.24
C ASP A 80 9.61 -10.46 -0.34
N THR A 81 9.63 -10.74 0.96
CA THR A 81 8.87 -10.05 2.01
C THR A 81 9.79 -9.41 3.04
N ASP A 82 11.12 -9.45 2.84
CA ASP A 82 12.07 -8.79 3.72
C ASP A 82 11.82 -7.27 3.74
N GLY A 83 11.77 -6.69 4.94
CA GLY A 83 11.42 -5.29 5.13
C GLY A 83 9.94 -4.94 4.91
N VAL A 84 9.06 -5.91 4.65
CA VAL A 84 7.61 -5.69 4.47
C VAL A 84 6.84 -6.12 5.72
N ALA A 85 6.20 -5.17 6.39
CA ALA A 85 5.36 -5.43 7.55
C ALA A 85 4.05 -6.13 7.16
N LEU A 86 3.59 -7.01 8.05
CA LEU A 86 2.19 -7.43 8.10
C LEU A 86 1.33 -6.32 8.67
N GLU A 87 0.23 -6.04 7.99
CA GLU A 87 -0.76 -5.05 8.39
C GLU A 87 -2.12 -5.74 8.57
N ARG A 88 -2.86 -5.33 9.60
CA ARG A 88 -4.23 -5.79 9.84
C ARG A 88 -5.18 -5.00 8.96
N ILE A 89 -6.12 -5.68 8.29
CA ILE A 89 -7.07 -5.06 7.36
C ILE A 89 -8.16 -4.30 8.12
N ASP A 90 -8.86 -5.00 9.01
CA ASP A 90 -9.89 -4.44 9.88
C ASP A 90 -9.44 -4.53 11.35
N PRO A 91 -9.16 -3.39 12.01
CA PRO A 91 -8.75 -3.38 13.42
C PRO A 91 -9.84 -3.89 14.37
N ASN A 92 -11.12 -3.87 13.96
CA ASN A 92 -12.24 -4.37 14.75
C ASN A 92 -12.59 -5.84 14.44
N GLY A 93 -12.03 -6.40 13.35
CA GLY A 93 -12.19 -7.81 12.98
C GLY A 93 -11.38 -8.75 13.88
N PRO A 94 -11.41 -10.07 13.69
CA PRO A 94 -10.60 -11.00 14.49
C PRO A 94 -9.09 -10.81 14.24
N GLY A 95 -8.29 -10.64 15.30
CA GLY A 95 -6.85 -10.36 15.19
C GLY A 95 -5.96 -11.57 14.89
N ASN A 96 -6.48 -12.79 15.03
CA ASN A 96 -5.75 -14.04 14.77
C ASN A 96 -6.34 -14.83 13.59
N ASP A 97 -7.07 -14.14 12.73
CA ASP A 97 -7.59 -14.69 11.48
C ASP A 97 -6.70 -14.21 10.34
N LEU A 98 -6.08 -15.14 9.62
CA LEU A 98 -5.25 -14.89 8.43
C LEU A 98 -5.96 -13.96 7.43
N SER A 99 -7.28 -14.08 7.26
CA SER A 99 -8.03 -13.26 6.30
C SER A 99 -8.09 -11.78 6.67
N ASN A 100 -7.65 -11.42 7.88
CA ASN A 100 -7.59 -10.06 8.37
C ASN A 100 -6.17 -9.47 8.33
N TRP A 101 -5.22 -10.12 7.67
CA TRP A 101 -3.84 -9.68 7.54
C TRP A 101 -3.35 -9.80 6.10
N SER A 102 -2.46 -8.90 5.70
CA SER A 102 -1.64 -9.05 4.49
C SER A 102 -0.42 -8.12 4.56
N SER A 103 0.44 -8.16 3.54
CA SER A 103 1.61 -7.31 3.39
C SER A 103 1.25 -5.84 3.21
N SER A 104 2.03 -4.95 3.85
CA SER A 104 1.98 -3.51 3.56
C SER A 104 2.25 -3.23 2.09
N THR A 105 1.50 -2.29 1.53
CA THR A 105 1.68 -1.80 0.14
C THR A 105 2.54 -0.53 0.07
N ARG A 106 3.01 -0.02 1.22
CA ARG A 106 3.86 1.17 1.24
C ARG A 106 5.25 0.88 0.70
N VAL A 107 5.81 1.85 0.00
CA VAL A 107 7.15 1.76 -0.61
C VAL A 107 8.26 1.58 0.43
N ASN A 108 8.09 2.13 1.64
CA ASN A 108 9.01 1.95 2.77
C ASN A 108 8.68 0.69 3.60
N GLY A 109 7.70 -0.13 3.18
CA GLY A 109 7.42 -1.43 3.77
C GLY A 109 6.50 -1.44 4.99
N GLY A 110 5.92 -0.30 5.42
CA GLY A 110 5.01 -0.27 6.56
C GLY A 110 4.39 1.10 6.85
N THR A 111 3.48 1.15 7.83
CA THR A 111 2.73 2.36 8.23
C THR A 111 2.81 2.66 9.74
N PRO A 112 3.99 2.66 10.37
CA PRO A 112 4.10 2.89 11.82
C PRO A 112 3.53 4.26 12.22
N GLY A 113 2.58 4.26 13.17
CA GLY A 113 1.96 5.48 13.67
C GLY A 113 0.90 6.09 12.74
N GLU A 114 0.55 5.41 11.66
CA GLU A 114 -0.48 5.81 10.71
C GLU A 114 -1.51 4.68 10.49
N GLN A 115 -2.54 4.96 9.69
CA GLN A 115 -3.46 3.92 9.24
C GLN A 115 -2.77 2.94 8.29
N ASN A 116 -3.03 1.65 8.48
CA ASN A 116 -2.55 0.58 7.60
C ASN A 116 -2.92 0.84 6.14
N SER A 117 -1.98 0.52 5.25
CA SER A 117 -2.11 0.75 3.81
C SER A 117 -3.15 -0.13 3.13
N ILE A 118 -3.53 -1.22 3.78
CA ILE A 118 -4.57 -2.17 3.36
C ILE A 118 -5.79 -2.12 4.29
N PHE A 119 -5.99 -1.01 5.00
CA PHE A 119 -7.14 -0.82 5.87
C PHE A 119 -8.46 -0.91 5.08
N GLN A 120 -9.44 -1.63 5.63
CA GLN A 120 -10.80 -1.69 5.11
C GLN A 120 -11.81 -1.76 6.26
N GLU A 121 -12.91 -1.02 6.18
CA GLU A 121 -13.98 -1.12 7.17
C GLU A 121 -14.78 -2.42 7.03
N ALA A 122 -15.21 -2.98 8.17
CA ALA A 122 -16.06 -4.17 8.22
C ALA A 122 -17.33 -3.98 7.38
N GLY A 123 -17.57 -4.88 6.41
CA GLY A 123 -18.75 -4.83 5.55
C GLY A 123 -18.69 -3.77 4.44
N ALA A 124 -17.62 -2.97 4.38
CA ALA A 124 -17.33 -2.05 3.29
C ALA A 124 -16.36 -2.67 2.27
N GLY A 125 -16.36 -4.00 2.08
CA GLY A 125 -15.65 -4.59 0.94
C GLY A 125 -16.04 -3.84 -0.33
N PRO A 126 -15.13 -3.57 -1.27
CA PRO A 126 -15.43 -2.63 -2.34
C PRO A 126 -16.54 -3.19 -3.24
N GLU A 127 -17.77 -2.73 -3.00
CA GLU A 127 -18.94 -3.06 -3.80
C GLU A 127 -18.75 -2.61 -5.26
N ASP A 128 -17.85 -1.64 -5.47
CA ASP A 128 -17.46 -1.07 -6.77
C ASP A 128 -15.97 -1.31 -7.07
N THR A 129 -15.62 -2.54 -7.46
CA THR A 129 -14.31 -2.81 -8.10
C THR A 129 -14.26 -2.14 -9.46
N GLY A 130 -13.24 -1.32 -9.73
CA GLY A 130 -13.17 -0.54 -10.96
C GLY A 130 -11.94 0.35 -11.07
N ILE A 131 -11.83 1.03 -12.22
CA ILE A 131 -10.80 2.04 -12.46
C ILE A 131 -11.42 3.35 -12.94
N SER A 132 -10.78 4.47 -12.62
CA SER A 132 -11.18 5.80 -13.05
C SER A 132 -9.96 6.65 -13.42
N PHE A 133 -10.19 7.66 -14.24
CA PHE A 133 -9.16 8.49 -14.84
C PHE A 133 -9.44 9.95 -14.56
N SER A 134 -8.46 10.68 -14.05
CA SER A 134 -8.58 12.12 -13.81
C SER A 134 -7.22 12.79 -13.95
N PRO A 135 -7.10 13.90 -14.67
CA PRO A 135 -8.07 14.42 -15.64
C PRO A 135 -8.08 13.55 -16.90
N ASN A 136 -9.19 13.54 -17.64
CA ASN A 136 -9.27 12.89 -18.94
C ASN A 136 -10.22 13.70 -19.84
N PRO A 137 -9.71 14.42 -20.86
CA PRO A 137 -8.33 14.45 -21.34
C PRO A 137 -7.33 15.08 -20.36
N PHE A 138 -6.04 14.77 -20.52
CA PHE A 138 -4.93 15.43 -19.83
C PHE A 138 -3.95 16.07 -20.83
N SER A 139 -3.19 17.08 -20.42
CA SER A 139 -2.30 17.89 -21.25
C SER A 139 -0.90 18.06 -20.63
N PRO A 140 0.08 17.19 -20.95
CA PRO A 140 1.44 17.25 -20.40
C PRO A 140 2.29 18.34 -21.08
N ASP A 141 2.05 19.60 -20.73
CA ASP A 141 2.78 20.77 -21.23
C ASP A 141 3.60 21.53 -20.18
N ASP A 142 3.66 20.99 -18.97
CA ASP A 142 4.40 21.48 -17.80
C ASP A 142 3.89 22.87 -17.34
N ASP A 143 2.62 23.19 -17.57
CA ASP A 143 1.99 24.45 -17.14
C ASP A 143 1.41 24.39 -15.71
N GLY A 144 1.47 23.22 -15.07
CA GLY A 144 0.96 22.94 -13.74
C GLY A 144 -0.53 22.53 -13.72
N PHE A 145 -1.18 22.45 -14.88
CA PHE A 145 -2.60 22.12 -15.02
C PHE A 145 -2.79 20.90 -15.93
N ASP A 146 -3.46 19.88 -15.41
CA ASP A 146 -3.75 18.63 -16.13
C ASP A 146 -2.53 17.94 -16.77
N ASP A 147 -1.32 18.16 -16.22
CA ASP A 147 -0.06 17.63 -16.76
C ASP A 147 0.07 16.11 -16.68
N ASN A 148 -0.61 15.50 -15.71
CA ASN A 148 -0.51 14.08 -15.43
C ASN A 148 -1.88 13.44 -15.39
N LEU A 149 -1.98 12.24 -15.96
CA LEU A 149 -3.14 11.37 -15.82
C LEU A 149 -3.00 10.54 -14.54
N PHE A 150 -3.97 10.65 -13.63
CA PHE A 150 -4.13 9.74 -12.51
C PHE A 150 -5.06 8.58 -12.90
N ILE A 151 -4.60 7.36 -12.65
CA ILE A 151 -5.32 6.11 -12.87
C ILE A 151 -5.64 5.54 -11.49
N ASN A 152 -6.83 5.86 -10.98
CA ASN A 152 -7.27 5.41 -9.66
C ASN A 152 -7.99 4.06 -9.77
N TYR A 153 -7.78 3.17 -8.82
CA TYR A 153 -8.38 1.84 -8.80
C TYR A 153 -8.97 1.49 -7.44
N LYS A 154 -9.97 0.61 -7.46
CA LYS A 154 -10.52 -0.12 -6.31
C LYS A 154 -10.66 -1.59 -6.67
N LEU A 155 -10.27 -2.49 -5.78
CA LEU A 155 -10.17 -3.94 -6.00
C LEU A 155 -10.74 -4.72 -4.80
N ASP A 156 -11.29 -5.89 -5.06
CA ASP A 156 -11.94 -6.74 -4.06
C ASP A 156 -11.00 -7.51 -3.11
N GLU A 157 -9.70 -7.51 -3.39
CA GLU A 157 -8.68 -8.14 -2.55
C GLU A 157 -7.40 -7.30 -2.51
N PRO A 158 -6.66 -7.28 -1.39
CA PRO A 158 -5.44 -6.50 -1.26
C PRO A 158 -4.23 -7.16 -1.93
N ASP A 159 -4.31 -8.48 -2.16
CA ASP A 159 -3.16 -9.32 -2.54
C ASP A 159 -2.84 -9.32 -4.04
N TYR A 160 -3.63 -8.61 -4.84
CA TYR A 160 -3.35 -8.50 -6.26
C TYR A 160 -1.98 -7.87 -6.53
N LEU A 161 -1.30 -8.41 -7.55
CA LEU A 161 -0.21 -7.75 -8.23
C LEU A 161 -0.72 -7.07 -9.50
N LEU A 162 -0.28 -5.84 -9.71
CA LEU A 162 -0.65 -5.00 -10.83
C LEU A 162 0.33 -5.16 -11.99
N ARG A 163 -0.22 -5.29 -13.19
CA ARG A 163 0.46 -5.05 -14.46
C ARG A 163 -0.35 -4.04 -15.24
N VAL A 164 0.22 -2.86 -15.47
CA VAL A 164 -0.49 -1.74 -16.11
C VAL A 164 0.34 -1.20 -17.25
N ARG A 165 -0.21 -1.27 -18.46
CA ARG A 165 0.47 -0.90 -19.71
C ARG A 165 -0.40 0.02 -20.55
N ILE A 166 0.24 0.95 -21.23
CA ILE A 166 -0.40 1.91 -22.10
C ILE A 166 -0.04 1.60 -23.54
N PHE A 167 -1.06 1.56 -24.39
CA PHE A 167 -0.92 1.28 -25.82
C PHE A 167 -1.40 2.46 -26.65
N ASP A 168 -0.76 2.69 -27.79
CA ASP A 168 -1.29 3.60 -28.79
C ASP A 168 -2.48 2.98 -29.55
N ARG A 169 -3.13 3.77 -30.41
CA ARG A 169 -4.25 3.32 -31.25
C ARG A 169 -3.94 2.15 -32.21
N TYR A 170 -2.66 1.83 -32.44
CA TYR A 170 -2.22 0.71 -33.27
C TYR A 170 -1.95 -0.55 -32.44
N GLY A 171 -2.16 -0.49 -31.12
CA GLY A 171 -1.89 -1.60 -30.19
C GLY A 171 -0.41 -1.77 -29.87
N ARG A 172 0.42 -0.75 -30.11
CA ARG A 172 1.83 -0.79 -29.70
C ARG A 172 1.95 -0.27 -28.28
N GLU A 173 2.65 -1.02 -27.44
CA GLU A 173 2.97 -0.59 -26.09
C GLU A 173 3.88 0.64 -26.14
N VAL A 174 3.52 1.67 -25.37
CA VAL A 174 4.26 2.93 -25.29
C VAL A 174 4.82 3.20 -23.90
N ARG A 175 4.19 2.67 -22.86
CA ARG A 175 4.57 2.90 -21.46
C ARG A 175 4.14 1.71 -20.60
N GLU A 176 5.04 1.26 -19.74
CA GLU A 176 4.72 0.40 -18.60
C GLU A 176 4.65 1.27 -17.33
N LEU A 177 3.54 1.16 -16.59
CA LEU A 177 3.34 1.87 -15.33
C LEU A 177 3.56 0.98 -14.10
N ALA A 178 3.36 -0.32 -14.27
CA ALA A 178 3.56 -1.31 -13.22
C ALA A 178 3.76 -2.69 -13.86
N ASP A 179 4.66 -3.49 -13.30
CA ASP A 179 4.75 -4.93 -13.51
C ASP A 179 5.10 -5.59 -12.17
N GLY A 180 4.16 -6.37 -11.63
CA GLY A 180 4.31 -7.03 -10.33
C GLY A 180 4.19 -6.09 -9.11
N LYS A 181 3.57 -4.91 -9.25
CA LYS A 181 3.40 -3.97 -8.12
C LYS A 181 2.25 -4.41 -7.22
N GLN A 182 2.43 -4.45 -5.91
CA GLN A 182 1.35 -4.77 -4.98
C GLN A 182 0.23 -3.72 -5.02
N ALA A 183 -1.02 -4.17 -5.02
CA ALA A 183 -2.18 -3.31 -5.27
C ALA A 183 -2.80 -2.71 -4.00
N GLY A 184 -3.06 -3.52 -2.96
CA GLY A 184 -3.99 -3.14 -1.90
C GLY A 184 -5.44 -3.07 -2.39
N PHE A 185 -6.36 -2.63 -1.53
CA PHE A 185 -7.77 -2.46 -1.89
C PHE A 185 -8.00 -1.28 -2.83
N GLU A 186 -7.18 -0.23 -2.74
CA GLU A 186 -7.26 0.94 -3.60
C GLU A 186 -5.91 1.62 -3.77
N GLY A 187 -5.79 2.45 -4.79
CA GLY A 187 -4.59 3.23 -5.04
C GLY A 187 -4.64 4.00 -6.34
N SER A 188 -3.48 4.55 -6.73
CA SER A 188 -3.34 5.36 -7.93
C SER A 188 -2.00 5.11 -8.62
N LEU A 189 -2.02 5.16 -9.95
CA LEU A 189 -0.85 5.22 -10.81
C LEU A 189 -0.86 6.52 -11.60
N ILE A 190 0.32 7.05 -11.94
CA ILE A 190 0.45 8.33 -12.63
C ILE A 190 1.09 8.09 -13.99
N TRP A 191 0.54 8.72 -15.03
CA TRP A 191 1.15 8.81 -16.34
C TRP A 191 1.38 10.26 -16.76
N ASP A 192 2.63 10.57 -17.07
CA ASP A 192 3.16 11.86 -17.53
C ASP A 192 3.00 12.09 -19.04
N GLY A 193 2.36 11.16 -19.76
CA GLY A 193 2.27 11.21 -21.22
C GLY A 193 3.57 10.85 -21.94
N LEU A 194 4.60 10.38 -21.25
CA LEU A 194 5.86 9.96 -21.85
C LEU A 194 5.87 8.46 -22.16
N THR A 195 6.73 8.06 -23.09
CA THR A 195 7.06 6.65 -23.32
C THR A 195 8.07 6.14 -22.29
N ASP A 196 8.35 4.84 -22.22
CA ASP A 196 9.45 4.29 -21.39
C ASP A 196 10.81 4.92 -21.72
N GLY A 197 11.05 5.23 -23.01
CA GLY A 197 12.25 5.95 -23.46
C GLY A 197 12.25 7.45 -23.17
N ASN A 198 11.39 7.94 -22.28
CA ASN A 198 11.25 9.34 -21.88
C ASN A 198 10.95 10.32 -23.04
N ARG A 199 10.22 9.87 -24.06
CA ARG A 199 9.84 10.70 -25.23
C ARG A 199 8.37 11.11 -25.11
N LYS A 200 8.06 12.35 -25.50
CA LYS A 200 6.67 12.83 -25.54
C LYS A 200 5.85 12.01 -26.53
N ASN A 201 4.69 11.53 -26.09
CA ASN A 201 3.70 10.92 -26.95
C ASN A 201 3.02 11.95 -27.86
N ARG A 202 2.34 11.46 -28.90
CA ARG A 202 1.53 12.30 -29.79
C ARG A 202 0.17 12.53 -29.16
N VAL A 203 -0.46 13.65 -29.49
CA VAL A 203 -1.88 13.87 -29.16
C VAL A 203 -2.73 12.76 -29.78
N GLY A 204 -3.65 12.22 -29.00
CA GLY A 204 -4.54 11.16 -29.45
C GLY A 204 -5.12 10.29 -28.34
N ILE A 205 -5.83 9.26 -28.77
CA ILE A 205 -6.43 8.24 -27.90
C ILE A 205 -5.39 7.16 -27.62
N TYR A 206 -5.28 6.80 -26.35
CA TYR A 206 -4.46 5.71 -25.82
C TYR A 206 -5.36 4.70 -25.10
N ILE A 207 -4.90 3.46 -25.03
CA ILE A 207 -5.58 2.37 -24.34
C ILE A 207 -4.79 2.05 -23.08
N VAL A 208 -5.43 2.08 -21.93
CA VAL A 208 -4.90 1.58 -20.67
C VAL A 208 -5.36 0.14 -20.51
N LEU A 209 -4.41 -0.79 -20.46
CA LEU A 209 -4.64 -2.17 -20.04
C LEU A 209 -4.21 -2.29 -18.59
N PHE A 210 -5.17 -2.45 -17.70
CA PHE A 210 -4.96 -2.64 -16.27
C PHE A 210 -5.28 -4.09 -15.92
N GLU A 211 -4.28 -4.83 -15.47
CA GLU A 211 -4.39 -6.23 -15.06
C GLU A 211 -4.04 -6.32 -13.58
N ALA A 212 -4.94 -6.87 -12.77
CA ALA A 212 -4.68 -7.24 -11.38
C ALA A 212 -4.77 -8.76 -11.28
N TYR A 213 -3.73 -9.43 -10.78
CA TYR A 213 -3.69 -10.89 -10.74
C TYR A 213 -3.22 -11.39 -9.37
N ASN A 214 -3.85 -12.45 -8.89
CA ASN A 214 -3.47 -13.18 -7.69
C ASN A 214 -3.23 -14.63 -8.12
N SER A 215 -1.96 -15.01 -8.25
CA SER A 215 -1.55 -16.33 -8.70
C SER A 215 -1.79 -17.41 -7.64
N ALA A 216 -1.83 -17.05 -6.36
CA ALA A 216 -2.07 -18.00 -5.27
C ALA A 216 -3.51 -18.55 -5.27
N ASN A 217 -4.50 -17.72 -5.61
CA ASN A 217 -5.91 -18.14 -5.67
C ASN A 217 -6.50 -18.15 -7.10
N GLY A 218 -5.74 -17.73 -8.11
CA GLY A 218 -6.14 -17.70 -9.51
C GLY A 218 -7.12 -16.58 -9.89
N LYS A 219 -7.46 -15.67 -8.97
CA LYS A 219 -8.35 -14.54 -9.26
C LYS A 219 -7.63 -13.50 -10.12
N ASN A 220 -8.41 -12.86 -10.98
CA ASN A 220 -7.93 -11.74 -11.78
C ASN A 220 -9.02 -10.68 -11.98
N ARG A 221 -8.55 -9.47 -12.27
CA ARG A 221 -9.33 -8.33 -12.76
C ARG A 221 -8.62 -7.77 -13.98
N THR A 222 -9.38 -7.44 -15.00
CA THR A 222 -8.84 -6.81 -16.20
C THR A 222 -9.76 -5.69 -16.62
N PHE A 223 -9.20 -4.50 -16.77
CA PHE A 223 -9.89 -3.34 -17.30
C PHE A 223 -9.14 -2.86 -18.53
N LYS A 224 -9.91 -2.48 -19.54
CA LYS A 224 -9.37 -1.97 -20.80
C LYS A 224 -10.15 -0.74 -21.20
N GLU A 225 -9.58 0.42 -20.89
CA GLU A 225 -10.24 1.71 -21.05
C GLU A 225 -9.42 2.65 -21.91
N THR A 226 -10.07 3.68 -22.45
CA THR A 226 -9.42 4.67 -23.30
C THR A 226 -9.22 5.99 -22.59
N VAL A 227 -8.06 6.60 -22.79
CA VAL A 227 -7.71 7.93 -22.28
C VAL A 227 -7.22 8.82 -23.41
N VAL A 228 -7.35 10.13 -23.23
CA VAL A 228 -7.01 11.12 -24.26
C VAL A 228 -5.87 11.99 -23.78
N LEU A 229 -4.76 11.97 -24.53
CA LEU A 229 -3.66 12.92 -24.39
C LEU A 229 -3.92 14.09 -25.34
N ALA A 230 -4.08 15.28 -24.79
CA ALA A 230 -4.34 16.52 -25.49
C ALA A 230 -3.11 17.46 -25.47
N ARG A 231 -3.20 18.55 -26.23
CA ARG A 231 -2.31 19.71 -26.10
C ARG A 231 -3.17 20.95 -26.04
N LYS A 232 -2.85 21.81 -25.09
CA LYS A 232 -3.39 23.16 -25.05
C LYS A 232 -2.77 23.95 -26.21
N PHE A 233 -3.59 24.76 -26.87
CA PHE A 233 -3.17 25.66 -27.95
C PHE A 233 -3.07 27.09 -27.43
#